data_AF-A0A496P0Q8-F1
#
_entry.id   AF-A0A496P0Q8-F1
#
_cell.length_a   1.000
_cell.length_b   1.000
_cell.length_c   1.000
_cell.angle_alpha   90.00
_cell.angle_beta   90.00
_cell.angle_gamma   90.00
#
_symmetry.space_group_name_H-M   'P 1'
#
loop_
_entity.id
_entity.type
_entity.pdbx_description
1 polymer ?
#
loop_
_entity_poly.entity_id
_entity_poly.type
_entity_poly.pdbx_seq_one_letter_code
_entity_poly.pdbx_strand_id
1 'polypeptide(L)' 'MEQKWITMFQASYESWVDWRRTGYPALTPAASNTTSNVIPRNLPYPDVEINSNRANLVAGPGIPIPYTGLSNRVWWDN' A
#
# COMPACT_ATOMS: atom_id res chain seq x y z
N MET A 1 4.79 -12.23 -14.84
CA MET A 1 5.01 -11.79 -13.44
C MET A 1 4.83 -12.91 -12.42
N GLU A 2 3.98 -13.92 -12.69
CA GLU A 2 3.71 -15.02 -11.75
C GLU A 2 4.96 -15.83 -11.35
N GLN A 3 5.84 -16.17 -12.29
CA GLN A 3 7.09 -16.87 -11.97
C GLN A 3 8.01 -16.02 -11.07
N LYS A 4 8.09 -14.72 -11.34
CA LYS A 4 8.84 -13.78 -10.50
C LYS A 4 8.28 -13.73 -9.08
N TRP A 5 6.96 -13.69 -8.93
CA TRP A 5 6.28 -13.73 -7.64
C TRP A 5 6.67 -14.98 -6.83
N ILE A 6 6.72 -16.15 -7.45
CA ILE A 6 7.14 -17.40 -6.79
C ILE A 6 8.60 -17.32 -6.35
N THR A 7 9.50 -16.87 -7.24
CA THR A 7 10.93 -16.72 -6.92
C THR A 7 11.16 -15.72 -5.79
N MET A 8 10.36 -14.67 -5.70
CA MET A 8 10.47 -13.62 -4.68
C MET A 8 9.76 -13.96 -3.37
N PHE A 9 9.41 -15.23 -3.10
CA PHE A 9 8.77 -15.64 -1.85
C PHE A 9 9.53 -15.17 -0.59
N GLN A 10 10.87 -15.19 -0.62
CA GLN A 10 11.71 -14.71 0.48
C GLN A 10 11.90 -13.18 0.50
N ALA A 11 11.48 -12.48 -0.55
CA ALA A 11 11.52 -11.03 -0.71
C ALA A 11 10.08 -10.47 -0.74
N SER A 12 9.38 -10.59 0.39
CA SER A 12 7.96 -10.26 0.50
C SER A 12 7.65 -8.79 0.20
N TYR A 13 8.53 -7.86 0.60
CA TYR A 13 8.35 -6.43 0.32
C TYR A 13 8.40 -6.15 -1.19
N GLU A 14 9.41 -6.69 -1.89
CA GLU A 14 9.53 -6.55 -3.34
C GLU A 14 8.35 -7.20 -4.07
N SER A 15 7.91 -8.38 -3.61
CA SER A 15 6.72 -9.03 -4.15
C SER A 15 5.48 -8.14 -4.03
N TRP A 16 5.27 -7.50 -2.87
CA TRP A 16 4.15 -6.55 -2.66
C TRP A 16 4.26 -5.30 -3.53
N VAL A 17 5.46 -4.77 -3.74
CA VAL A 17 5.71 -3.65 -4.66
C VAL A 17 5.37 -4.03 -6.09
N ASP A 18 5.86 -5.17 -6.58
CA ASP A 18 5.61 -5.64 -7.94
C ASP A 18 4.14 -6.00 -8.20
N TRP A 19 3.47 -6.62 -7.22
CA TRP A 19 2.04 -6.91 -7.34
C TRP A 19 1.22 -5.61 -7.45
N ARG A 20 1.51 -4.59 -6.65
CA ARG A 20 0.82 -3.29 -6.77
C ARG A 20 1.03 -2.67 -8.15
N ARG A 21 2.26 -2.72 -8.68
CA ARG A 21 2.61 -2.15 -9.99
C ARG A 21 2.00 -2.91 -11.17
N THR A 22 1.89 -4.24 -11.07
CA THR A 22 1.55 -5.09 -12.22
C THR A 22 0.18 -5.75 -12.15
N GLY A 23 -0.43 -5.84 -10.97
CA GLY A 23 -1.69 -6.56 -10.75
C GLY A 23 -1.55 -8.09 -10.79
N TYR A 24 -0.33 -8.63 -10.90
CA TYR A 24 -0.08 -10.07 -10.99
C TYR A 24 0.65 -10.61 -9.75
N PRO A 25 0.31 -11.82 -9.27
CA PRO A 25 -0.85 -12.61 -9.69
C PRO A 25 -2.18 -11.90 -9.38
N ALA A 26 -3.26 -12.29 -10.07
CA ALA A 26 -4.58 -11.72 -9.86
C ALA A 26 -5.14 -12.15 -8.49
N LEU A 27 -4.80 -11.41 -7.44
CA LEU A 27 -5.18 -11.69 -6.06
C LEU A 27 -6.63 -11.28 -5.80
N THR A 28 -7.38 -12.15 -5.13
CA THR A 28 -8.70 -11.85 -4.58
C THR A 28 -8.58 -11.42 -3.11
N PRO A 29 -9.29 -10.37 -2.67
CA PRO A 29 -9.33 -9.98 -1.26
C PRO A 29 -9.76 -11.14 -0.34
N ALA A 30 -9.26 -11.15 0.89
CA ALA A 30 -9.66 -12.13 1.88
C ALA A 30 -11.14 -11.99 2.25
N ALA A 31 -11.85 -13.12 2.41
CA ALA A 31 -13.27 -13.14 2.75
C ALA A 31 -13.58 -12.46 4.09
N SER A 32 -12.67 -12.57 5.06
CA SER A 32 -12.70 -11.80 6.30
C SER A 32 -11.68 -10.67 6.20
N ASN A 33 -12.16 -9.42 6.11
CA ASN A 33 -11.31 -8.24 6.06
C ASN A 33 -11.98 -7.05 6.76
N THR A 34 -11.16 -6.08 7.18
CA THR A 34 -11.59 -4.81 7.76
C THR A 34 -11.30 -3.62 6.82
N THR A 35 -10.93 -3.92 5.57
CA THR A 35 -10.46 -2.95 4.56
C THR A 35 -11.46 -2.77 3.43
N SER A 36 -12.74 -3.08 3.66
CA SER A 36 -13.83 -2.94 2.69
C SER A 36 -13.55 -3.67 1.35
N ASN A 37 -13.08 -4.92 1.44
CA ASN A 37 -12.72 -5.76 0.31
C ASN A 37 -11.55 -5.21 -0.55
N VAL A 38 -10.66 -4.41 0.04
CA VAL A 38 -9.45 -3.94 -0.64
C VAL A 38 -8.22 -4.61 -0.04
N ILE A 39 -7.35 -5.20 -0.87
CA ILE A 39 -6.02 -5.62 -0.45
C ILE A 39 -5.17 -4.35 -0.24
N PRO A 40 -4.53 -4.15 0.94
CA PRO A 40 -3.78 -2.93 1.24
C PRO A 40 -2.78 -2.52 0.15
N ARG A 41 -2.86 -1.24 -0.26
CA ARG A 41 -2.04 -0.60 -1.30
C ARG A 41 -0.98 0.33 -0.73
N ASN A 42 -1.10 0.75 0.53
CA ASN A 42 -0.11 1.53 1.25
C ASN A 42 -0.10 1.17 2.75
N LEU A 43 0.91 1.66 3.46
CA LEU A 43 0.95 1.67 4.92
C LEU A 43 0.53 3.05 5.44
N PRO A 44 -0.05 3.13 6.65
CA PRO A 44 -0.45 4.40 7.24
C PRO A 44 0.78 5.17 7.72
N TYR A 45 0.64 6.50 7.82
CA TYR A 45 1.63 7.29 8.53
C TYR A 45 1.61 6.98 10.02
N PRO A 46 2.77 6.96 10.70
CA PRO A 46 2.82 6.81 12.15
C PRO A 46 2.08 7.94 12.87
N ASP A 47 1.38 7.62 13.96
CA ASP A 47 0.63 8.61 14.74
C ASP A 47 1.52 9.74 15.28
N VAL A 48 2.78 9.44 15.60
CA VAL A 48 3.75 10.46 16.03
C VAL A 48 4.00 11.51 14.95
N GLU A 49 4.04 11.12 13.68
CA GLU A 49 4.23 12.05 12.56
C GLU A 49 2.96 12.88 12.33
N ILE A 50 1.80 12.22 12.43
CA ILE A 50 0.49 12.86 12.31
C ILE A 50 0.28 13.91 13.40
N ASN A 51 0.75 13.66 14.62
CA ASN A 51 0.55 14.54 15.77
C ASN A 51 1.62 15.63 15.87
N SER A 52 2.89 15.29 15.63
CA SER A 52 4.02 16.21 15.83
C SER A 52 4.36 17.02 14.58
N ASN A 53 4.03 16.54 13.38
CA ASN A 53 4.46 17.13 12.11
C ASN A 53 3.30 17.37 11.12
N ARG A 54 2.07 17.57 11.63
CA ARG A 54 0.86 17.71 10.81
C ARG A 54 0.97 18.77 9.72
N ALA A 55 1.60 19.91 10.01
CA ALA A 55 1.72 21.00 9.05
C ALA A 55 2.47 20.58 7.77
N ASN A 56 3.55 19.80 7.92
CA ASN A 56 4.32 19.30 6.78
C ASN A 56 3.58 18.19 6.03
N LEU A 57 2.83 17.34 6.72
CA LEU A 57 1.95 16.35 6.06
C LEU A 57 0.85 17.02 5.21
N VAL A 58 0.27 18.12 5.69
CA VAL A 58 -0.76 18.88 4.96
C VAL A 58 -0.17 19.60 3.74
N ALA A 59 1.04 20.15 3.86
CA ALA A 59 1.70 20.86 2.78
C ALA A 59 2.36 19.93 1.74
N GLY A 60 2.60 18.66 2.08
CA GLY A 60 3.32 17.71 1.23
C GLY A 60 2.52 17.30 -0.01
N PRO A 61 3.09 17.38 -1.22
CA PRO A 61 2.41 16.93 -2.43
C PRO A 61 2.28 15.39 -2.45
N GLY A 62 1.11 14.90 -2.85
CA GLY A 62 0.87 13.46 -3.00
C GLY A 62 0.77 12.69 -1.68
N ILE A 63 0.68 13.38 -0.54
CA ILE A 63 0.41 12.74 0.75
C ILE A 63 -1.04 12.24 0.76
N PRO A 64 -1.28 10.93 0.96
CA PRO A 64 -2.62 10.37 0.92
C PRO A 64 -3.47 10.85 2.11
N ILE A 65 -4.74 11.17 1.83
CA ILE A 65 -5.75 11.49 2.83
C ILE A 65 -6.90 10.47 2.67
N PRO A 66 -7.27 9.73 3.73
CA PRO A 66 -6.80 9.84 5.11
C PRO A 66 -5.37 9.28 5.30
N TYR A 67 -4.59 9.89 6.21
CA TYR A 67 -3.21 9.49 6.53
C TYR A 67 -3.11 8.06 7.09
N THR A 68 -4.20 7.56 7.65
CA THR A 68 -4.32 6.21 8.23
C THR A 68 -4.94 5.19 7.26
N GLY A 69 -5.29 5.61 6.04
CA GLY A 69 -5.89 4.75 5.04
C GLY A 69 -4.91 3.72 4.49
N LEU A 70 -5.42 2.52 4.17
CA LEU A 70 -4.67 1.40 3.60
C LEU A 70 -4.94 1.16 2.11
N SER A 71 -5.90 1.87 1.52
CA SER A 71 -6.36 1.69 0.14
C SER A 71 -5.79 2.72 -0.84
N ASN A 72 -4.98 3.67 -0.35
CA ASN A 72 -4.45 4.75 -1.17
C ASN A 72 -3.36 4.22 -2.10
N ARG A 73 -3.43 4.58 -3.38
CA ARG A 73 -2.37 4.27 -4.35
C ARG A 73 -1.20 5.23 -4.16
N VAL A 74 0.00 4.69 -4.33
CA VAL A 74 1.25 5.46 -4.39
C VAL A 74 1.48 5.93 -5.83
N TRP A 75 2.35 6.92 -6.04
CA TRP A 75 2.48 7.60 -7.35
C TRP A 75 2.86 6.67 -8.52
N TRP A 76 3.51 5.53 -8.25
CA TRP A 76 3.92 4.55 -9.26
C TRP A 76 2.92 3.39 -9.39
N ASP A 77 1.90 3.34 -8.54
CA ASP A 77 0.86 2.32 -8.50
C ASP A 77 -0.28 2.73 -9.45
N ASN A 78 -0.23 2.22 -10.69
CA ASN A 78 -1.17 2.50 -11.79
C ASN A 78 -2.56 1.89 -11.57
#